data_AF-A0A8C8XDZ5-F1
#
_entry.id   AF-A0A8C8XDZ5-F1
#
_cell.length_a   1.000
_cell.length_b   1.000
_cell.length_c   1.000
_cell.angle_alpha   90.00
_cell.angle_beta   90.00
_cell.angle_gamma   90.00
#
_symmetry.space_group_name_H-M   'P 1'
#
loop_
_entity.id
_entity.type
_entity.pdbx_description
1 polymer ?
#
loop_
_entity_poly.entity_id
_entity_poly.type
_entity_poly.pdbx_seq_one_letter_code
_entity_poly.pdbx_strand_id
1 'polypeptide(L)'
;MAAVAAPWGRQREEARALGRAVRLLERLEEHFRDPRLASSPPSMRDLLPRTAQLLREVAHARRAADGGGPEGPGGARDFLVVYLNNLEAKSRQVAALLAPQGRRSANDELFREGSGLRRQLAKLALIFRYMHAELSALFPGGKYCGHTYQLAKAPAHSFWRGHCGARCVLTWTEFETILCTCHPVESGSTGLALRSTINLTCSGHVSIFEFDIFTRLFQPWPTLLKNWQLLAVNHPGYVAFLTYDEVQARLQACRDKPGSFLYPDGKNHNPDLTELCQMEPHQRIHVSEEQLKLYWAMDSTFELCKICTERDKDVKIKPCGHLLCGSCLATWQHFESQTCPFCRGEIKGQEAVSIHQFQGKPEEATAAAEYLRSSSDQEDGEEELGQVASSAPPRLNVSPAKGRLKMKLLKENTPLAAPVGPVIAAQAW
;
A
#
# COMPACT_ATOMS: atom_id res chain seq x y z
N MET A 1 -1.43 3.54 -39.55
CA MET A 1 -1.15 4.99 -39.39
C MET A 1 -2.29 5.62 -38.60
N ALA A 2 -2.30 5.48 -37.27
CA ALA A 2 -3.31 6.13 -36.44
C ALA A 2 -2.98 7.64 -36.36
N ALA A 3 -3.88 8.48 -36.83
CA ALA A 3 -3.73 9.93 -36.76
C ALA A 3 -3.64 10.35 -35.28
N VAL A 4 -2.45 10.80 -34.87
CA VAL A 4 -2.24 11.40 -33.55
C VAL A 4 -3.05 12.71 -33.55
N ALA A 5 -4.22 12.70 -32.89
CA ALA A 5 -5.08 13.87 -32.76
C ALA A 5 -4.26 15.10 -32.32
N ALA A 6 -4.50 16.27 -32.91
CA ALA A 6 -3.78 17.48 -32.53
C ALA A 6 -3.97 17.77 -31.02
N PRO A 7 -2.95 18.30 -30.31
CA PRO A 7 -3.02 18.58 -28.86
C PRO A 7 -4.27 19.38 -28.45
N TRP A 8 -4.68 20.31 -29.30
CA TRP A 8 -5.84 21.18 -29.14
C TRP A 8 -7.18 20.42 -29.22
N GLY A 9 -7.26 19.36 -30.01
CA GLY A 9 -8.44 18.49 -30.10
C GLY A 9 -8.63 17.70 -28.80
N ARG A 10 -7.53 17.19 -28.24
CA ARG A 10 -7.54 16.39 -26.99
C ARG A 10 -7.94 17.21 -25.77
N GLN A 11 -7.42 18.43 -25.62
CA GLN A 11 -7.80 19.32 -24.51
C GLN A 11 -9.29 19.71 -24.57
N ARG A 12 -9.82 19.90 -25.78
CA ARG A 12 -11.25 20.19 -26.00
C ARG A 12 -12.15 19.00 -25.62
N GLU A 13 -11.73 17.77 -25.93
CA GLU A 13 -12.48 16.56 -25.56
C GLU A 13 -12.55 16.36 -24.04
N GLU A 14 -11.44 16.55 -23.35
CA GLU A 14 -11.36 16.45 -21.89
C GLU A 14 -12.25 17.51 -21.21
N ALA A 15 -12.16 18.77 -21.64
CA ALA A 15 -13.01 19.84 -21.13
C ALA A 15 -14.52 19.55 -21.35
N ARG A 16 -14.87 18.96 -22.50
CA ARG A 16 -16.25 18.51 -22.77
C ARG A 16 -16.66 17.37 -21.84
N ALA A 17 -15.78 16.41 -21.57
CA ALA A 17 -16.04 15.28 -20.68
C ALA A 17 -16.26 15.75 -19.23
N LEU A 18 -15.40 16.63 -18.72
CA LEU A 18 -15.56 17.28 -17.41
C LEU A 18 -16.90 18.03 -17.32
N GLY A 19 -17.24 18.83 -18.35
CA GLY A 19 -18.52 19.54 -18.39
C GLY A 19 -19.74 18.60 -18.43
N ARG A 20 -19.66 17.45 -19.11
CA ARG A 20 -20.74 16.44 -19.09
C ARG A 20 -20.90 15.82 -17.70
N ALA A 21 -19.80 15.52 -17.02
CA ALA A 21 -19.81 14.96 -15.67
C ALA A 21 -20.41 15.92 -14.65
N VAL A 22 -20.05 17.21 -14.69
CA VAL A 22 -20.65 18.24 -13.81
C VAL A 22 -22.17 18.28 -13.99
N ARG A 23 -22.65 18.37 -15.24
CA ARG A 23 -24.11 18.36 -15.52
C ARG A 23 -24.80 17.07 -15.09
N LEU A 24 -24.10 15.94 -15.12
CA LEU A 24 -24.64 14.66 -14.65
C LEU A 24 -24.84 14.68 -13.13
N LEU A 25 -23.87 15.19 -12.37
CA LEU A 25 -23.98 15.31 -10.92
C LEU A 25 -25.08 16.28 -10.50
N GLU A 26 -25.19 17.43 -11.16
CA GLU A 26 -26.26 18.41 -10.91
C GLU A 26 -27.65 17.80 -11.14
N ARG A 27 -27.84 17.02 -12.21
CA ARG A 27 -29.11 16.30 -12.44
C ARG A 27 -29.38 15.22 -11.40
N LEU A 28 -28.32 14.56 -10.92
CA LEU A 28 -28.46 13.51 -9.91
C LEU A 28 -28.83 14.10 -8.54
N GLU A 29 -28.29 15.27 -8.21
CA GLU A 29 -28.57 16.00 -6.97
C GLU A 29 -30.07 16.29 -6.78
N GLU A 30 -30.80 16.59 -7.86
CA GLU A 30 -32.26 16.83 -7.81
C GLU A 30 -33.04 15.66 -7.18
N HIS A 31 -32.56 14.42 -7.34
CA HIS A 31 -33.20 13.23 -6.79
C HIS A 31 -32.97 13.08 -5.28
N PHE A 32 -31.95 13.74 -4.72
CA PHE A 32 -31.60 13.71 -3.30
C PHE A 32 -32.21 14.86 -2.49
N ARG A 33 -33.16 15.60 -3.07
CA ARG A 33 -33.94 16.63 -2.37
C ARG A 33 -35.07 16.05 -1.51
N ASP A 34 -35.39 14.77 -1.67
CA ASP A 34 -36.40 14.09 -0.85
C ASP A 34 -35.93 13.98 0.62
N PRO A 35 -36.65 14.60 1.58
CA PRO A 35 -36.25 14.61 2.99
C PRO A 35 -36.25 13.23 3.65
N ARG A 36 -36.85 12.21 3.01
CA ARG A 36 -36.84 10.82 3.50
C ARG A 36 -35.51 10.10 3.23
N LEU A 37 -34.67 10.62 2.34
CA LEU A 37 -33.32 10.09 2.14
C LEU A 37 -32.43 10.60 3.28
N ALA A 38 -32.06 9.69 4.18
CA ALA A 38 -31.28 10.02 5.37
C ALA A 38 -29.98 10.76 5.02
N SER A 39 -29.66 11.77 5.82
CA SER A 39 -28.50 12.66 5.67
C SER A 39 -27.22 12.13 6.33
N SER A 40 -27.20 10.86 6.73
CA SER A 40 -26.06 10.32 7.46
C SER A 40 -24.83 10.15 6.58
N PRO A 41 -23.62 10.45 7.10
CA PRO A 41 -22.38 10.28 6.35
C PRO A 41 -22.15 8.82 5.91
N PRO A 42 -21.73 8.56 4.66
CA PRO A 42 -21.55 9.53 3.56
C PRO A 42 -22.87 9.99 2.94
N SER A 43 -23.11 11.31 3.00
CA SER A 43 -24.32 11.93 2.45
C SER A 43 -24.11 12.27 0.97
N MET A 44 -24.91 11.66 0.10
CA MET A 44 -24.90 11.96 -1.34
C MET A 44 -25.28 13.43 -1.61
N ARG A 45 -26.16 14.00 -0.78
CA ARG A 45 -26.57 15.40 -0.87
C ARG A 45 -25.40 16.37 -0.72
N ASP A 46 -24.40 16.02 0.09
CA ASP A 46 -23.22 16.86 0.28
C ASP A 46 -22.10 16.51 -0.71
N LEU A 47 -21.96 15.23 -1.05
CA LEU A 47 -20.88 14.73 -1.91
C LEU A 47 -21.04 15.15 -3.37
N LEU A 48 -22.26 15.11 -3.92
CA LEU A 48 -22.52 15.44 -5.33
C LEU A 48 -22.13 16.88 -5.67
N PRO A 49 -22.62 17.93 -4.97
CA PRO A 49 -22.27 19.32 -5.29
C PRO A 49 -20.78 19.60 -5.05
N ARG A 50 -20.17 19.02 -3.99
CA ARG A 50 -18.73 19.14 -3.74
C ARG A 50 -17.88 18.53 -4.86
N THR A 51 -18.25 17.34 -5.33
CA THR A 51 -17.57 16.68 -6.45
C THR A 51 -17.73 17.48 -7.74
N ALA A 52 -18.93 18.01 -8.00
CA ALA A 52 -19.19 18.86 -9.16
C ALA A 52 -18.34 20.14 -9.11
N GLN A 53 -18.22 20.77 -7.94
CA GLN A 53 -17.39 21.95 -7.75
C GLN A 53 -15.90 21.66 -7.99
N LEU A 54 -15.38 20.57 -7.43
CA LEU A 54 -14.00 20.17 -7.66
C LEU A 54 -13.73 19.86 -9.14
N LEU A 55 -14.68 19.25 -9.86
CA LEU A 55 -14.56 19.04 -11.32
C LEU A 55 -14.54 20.35 -12.11
N ARG A 56 -15.25 21.40 -11.66
CA ARG A 56 -15.16 22.74 -12.28
C ARG A 56 -13.77 23.35 -12.06
N GLU A 57 -13.21 23.18 -10.86
CA GLU A 57 -11.84 23.63 -10.54
C GLU A 57 -10.80 22.89 -11.38
N VAL A 58 -10.91 21.57 -11.52
CA VAL A 58 -10.08 20.76 -12.43
C VAL A 58 -10.19 21.27 -13.86
N ALA A 59 -11.41 21.47 -14.36
CA ALA A 59 -11.63 21.99 -15.71
C ALA A 59 -11.03 23.38 -15.93
N HIS A 60 -11.09 24.25 -14.91
CA HIS A 60 -10.47 25.57 -14.96
C HIS A 60 -8.93 25.46 -14.98
N ALA A 61 -8.35 24.73 -14.03
CA ALA A 61 -6.90 24.55 -13.92
C ALA A 61 -6.29 23.91 -15.17
N ARG A 62 -6.98 22.93 -15.77
CA ARG A 62 -6.50 22.24 -16.98
C ARG A 62 -6.67 23.06 -18.27
N ARG A 63 -7.54 24.07 -18.28
CA ARG A 63 -7.57 25.08 -19.36
C ARG A 63 -6.47 26.12 -19.21
N ALA A 64 -6.14 26.49 -17.98
CA ALA A 64 -5.13 27.51 -17.68
C ALA A 64 -3.69 26.96 -17.72
N ALA A 65 -3.50 25.66 -17.54
CA ALA A 65 -2.20 25.02 -17.64
C ALA A 65 -1.76 24.92 -19.11
N ASP A 66 -0.74 25.69 -19.50
CA ASP A 66 -0.02 25.58 -20.78
C ASP A 66 0.83 24.30 -20.83
N GLY A 67 0.22 23.12 -20.67
CA GLY A 67 0.88 21.82 -20.88
C GLY A 67 1.96 21.42 -19.85
N GLY A 68 2.07 22.11 -18.71
CA GLY A 68 3.21 21.97 -17.78
C GLY A 68 3.17 20.83 -16.75
N GLY A 69 2.14 19.97 -16.73
CA GLY A 69 2.13 18.78 -15.85
C GLY A 69 2.71 17.55 -16.57
N PRO A 70 3.34 16.58 -15.89
CA PRO A 70 3.79 15.35 -16.54
C PRO A 70 2.58 14.58 -17.13
N GLU A 71 2.42 14.65 -18.45
CA GLU A 71 1.32 14.02 -19.21
C GLU A 71 1.69 12.62 -19.77
N GLY A 72 2.51 11.86 -19.03
CA GLY A 72 2.86 10.48 -19.40
C GLY A 72 1.72 9.47 -19.16
N PRO A 73 1.88 8.22 -19.65
CA PRO A 73 0.96 7.12 -19.35
C PRO A 73 0.74 6.98 -17.84
N GLY A 74 -0.49 6.79 -17.40
CA GLY A 74 -0.86 6.74 -15.98
C GLY A 74 -0.80 8.11 -15.26
N GLY A 75 -0.62 9.20 -16.00
CA GLY A 75 -0.63 10.58 -15.50
C GLY A 75 -2.04 11.17 -15.36
N ALA A 76 -2.12 12.50 -15.26
CA ALA A 76 -3.37 13.22 -14.99
C ALA A 76 -4.51 12.90 -15.98
N ARG A 77 -4.19 12.81 -17.27
CA ARG A 77 -5.16 12.58 -18.34
C ARG A 77 -5.77 11.18 -18.26
N ASP A 78 -4.93 10.16 -18.13
CA ASP A 78 -5.38 8.77 -18.05
C ASP A 78 -6.23 8.57 -16.79
N PHE A 79 -5.81 9.16 -15.67
CA PHE A 79 -6.63 9.19 -14.46
C PHE A 79 -8.01 9.83 -14.71
N LEU A 80 -8.08 11.01 -15.33
CA LEU A 80 -9.36 11.67 -15.58
C LEU A 80 -10.26 10.87 -16.51
N VAL A 81 -9.71 10.19 -17.53
CA VAL A 81 -10.49 9.29 -18.39
C VAL A 81 -11.11 8.16 -17.58
N VAL A 82 -10.32 7.47 -16.77
CA VAL A 82 -10.79 6.39 -15.88
C VAL A 82 -11.84 6.91 -14.91
N TYR A 83 -11.55 8.03 -14.24
CA TYR A 83 -12.40 8.65 -13.24
C TYR A 83 -13.76 9.06 -13.81
N LEU A 84 -13.79 9.76 -14.95
CA LEU A 84 -15.03 10.28 -15.55
C LEU A 84 -15.91 9.14 -16.10
N ASN A 85 -15.31 8.12 -16.71
CA ASN A 85 -16.04 6.92 -17.13
C ASN A 85 -16.66 6.20 -15.93
N ASN A 86 -15.90 6.06 -14.84
CA ASN A 86 -16.40 5.43 -13.61
C ASN A 86 -17.50 6.27 -12.95
N LEU A 87 -17.34 7.59 -12.88
CA LEU A 87 -18.33 8.51 -12.32
C LEU A 87 -19.65 8.42 -13.07
N GLU A 88 -19.60 8.37 -14.40
CA GLU A 88 -20.78 8.19 -15.24
C GLU A 88 -21.45 6.85 -14.97
N ALA A 89 -20.68 5.75 -14.92
CA ALA A 89 -21.20 4.43 -14.62
C ALA A 89 -21.87 4.36 -13.24
N LYS A 90 -21.24 4.89 -12.19
CA LYS A 90 -21.78 4.90 -10.82
C LYS A 90 -23.00 5.82 -10.71
N SER A 91 -23.00 6.97 -11.39
CA SER A 91 -24.16 7.87 -11.43
C SER A 91 -25.38 7.21 -12.09
N ARG A 92 -25.17 6.42 -13.16
CA ARG A 92 -26.27 5.64 -13.78
C ARG A 92 -26.83 4.57 -12.84
N GLN A 93 -25.98 3.91 -12.03
CA GLN A 93 -26.45 2.95 -11.03
C GLN A 93 -27.32 3.63 -9.96
N VAL A 94 -26.91 4.81 -9.47
CA VAL A 94 -27.73 5.59 -8.54
C VAL A 94 -29.05 5.99 -9.19
N ALA A 95 -29.02 6.54 -10.41
CA ALA A 95 -30.23 6.92 -11.13
C ALA A 95 -31.19 5.72 -11.33
N ALA A 96 -30.67 4.53 -11.64
CA ALA A 96 -31.48 3.32 -11.79
C ALA A 96 -32.13 2.85 -10.48
N LEU A 97 -31.47 3.07 -9.33
CA LEU A 97 -32.03 2.78 -8.00
C LEU A 97 -33.09 3.79 -7.58
N LEU A 98 -32.97 5.04 -8.01
CA LEU A 98 -33.90 6.12 -7.68
C LEU A 98 -35.06 6.26 -8.69
N ALA A 99 -34.96 5.59 -9.84
CA ALA A 99 -35.99 5.65 -10.87
C ALA A 99 -37.32 5.12 -10.29
N PRO A 100 -38.46 5.79 -10.58
CA PRO A 100 -39.78 5.28 -10.21
C PRO A 100 -40.07 4.03 -11.04
N GLN A 101 -39.56 2.89 -10.60
CA GLN A 101 -40.01 1.58 -11.06
C GLN A 101 -41.49 1.54 -10.68
N GLY A 102 -42.40 1.34 -11.64
CA GLY A 102 -43.86 1.53 -11.50
C GLY A 102 -44.59 0.72 -10.40
N ARG A 103 -43.90 0.22 -9.38
CA ARG A 103 -44.39 -0.37 -8.14
C ARG A 103 -44.13 0.59 -6.98
N ARG A 104 -45.20 1.11 -6.38
CA ARG A 104 -45.13 1.94 -5.15
C ARG A 104 -44.26 1.30 -4.04
N SER A 105 -44.19 -0.03 -3.96
CA SER A 105 -43.43 -0.73 -2.92
C SER A 105 -41.91 -0.67 -3.07
N ALA A 106 -41.35 -0.43 -4.26
CA ALA A 106 -39.90 -0.35 -4.47
C ALA A 106 -39.33 0.97 -3.91
N ASN A 107 -40.08 2.06 -4.03
CA ASN A 107 -39.76 3.32 -3.36
C ASN A 107 -39.82 3.16 -1.84
N ASP A 108 -40.82 2.44 -1.31
CA ASP A 108 -40.90 2.18 0.14
C ASP A 108 -39.73 1.31 0.64
N GLU A 109 -39.21 0.38 -0.17
CA GLU A 109 -38.01 -0.38 0.18
C GLU A 109 -36.76 0.50 0.27
N LEU A 110 -36.59 1.51 -0.59
CA LEU A 110 -35.45 2.43 -0.51
C LEU A 110 -35.39 3.19 0.83
N PHE A 111 -36.55 3.52 1.40
CA PHE A 111 -36.66 4.22 2.68
C PHE A 111 -36.70 3.29 3.89
N ARG A 112 -36.95 1.99 3.70
CA ARG A 112 -36.97 1.01 4.77
C ARG A 112 -35.55 0.67 5.23
N GLU A 113 -35.26 0.95 6.49
CA GLU A 113 -33.98 0.57 7.12
C GLU A 113 -33.72 -0.93 6.99
N GLY A 114 -32.48 -1.29 6.67
CA GLY A 114 -32.06 -2.68 6.49
C GLY A 114 -32.44 -3.33 5.16
N SER A 115 -33.19 -2.65 4.27
CA SER A 115 -33.53 -3.19 2.95
C SER A 115 -32.30 -3.36 2.04
N GLY A 116 -32.43 -4.25 1.05
CA GLY A 116 -31.39 -4.45 0.04
C GLY A 116 -31.09 -3.18 -0.76
N LEU A 117 -32.13 -2.42 -1.15
CA LEU A 117 -31.99 -1.17 -1.89
C LEU A 117 -31.30 -0.08 -1.06
N ARG A 118 -31.66 0.07 0.22
CA ARG A 118 -31.02 1.04 1.13
C ARG A 118 -29.54 0.72 1.32
N ARG A 119 -29.19 -0.55 1.50
CA ARG A 119 -27.80 -1.02 1.60
C ARG A 119 -27.02 -0.78 0.31
N GLN A 120 -27.65 -1.00 -0.85
CA GLN A 120 -27.01 -0.72 -2.13
C GLN A 120 -26.76 0.77 -2.34
N LEU A 121 -27.70 1.63 -1.94
CA LEU A 121 -27.51 3.08 -1.95
C LEU A 121 -26.38 3.51 -0.99
N ALA A 122 -26.31 2.93 0.22
CA ALA A 122 -25.23 3.20 1.18
C ALA A 122 -23.85 2.81 0.63
N LYS A 123 -23.74 1.66 -0.04
CA LYS A 123 -22.52 1.23 -0.74
C LYS A 123 -22.12 2.21 -1.84
N LEU A 124 -23.07 2.66 -2.66
CA LEU A 124 -22.80 3.68 -3.68
C LEU A 124 -22.35 4.99 -3.05
N ALA A 125 -22.97 5.43 -1.96
CA ALA A 125 -22.57 6.63 -1.25
C ALA A 125 -21.12 6.56 -0.72
N LEU A 126 -20.70 5.39 -0.20
CA LEU A 126 -19.30 5.12 0.15
C LEU A 126 -18.38 5.21 -1.07
N ILE A 127 -18.76 4.63 -2.21
CA ILE A 127 -17.98 4.72 -3.45
C ILE A 127 -17.84 6.19 -3.90
N PHE A 128 -18.91 6.97 -3.88
CA PHE A 128 -18.86 8.41 -4.22
C PHE A 128 -17.97 9.19 -3.25
N ARG A 129 -17.97 8.85 -1.95
CA ARG A 129 -17.04 9.40 -0.97
C ARG A 129 -15.58 9.11 -1.33
N TYR A 130 -15.26 7.86 -1.67
CA TYR A 130 -13.90 7.49 -2.09
C TYR A 130 -13.49 8.15 -3.40
N MET A 131 -14.39 8.24 -4.37
CA MET A 131 -14.14 8.95 -5.64
C MET A 131 -13.86 10.44 -5.40
N HIS A 132 -14.67 11.11 -4.57
CA HIS A 132 -14.40 12.51 -4.20
C HIS A 132 -13.04 12.65 -3.50
N ALA A 133 -12.74 11.79 -2.52
CA ALA A 133 -11.47 11.84 -1.77
C ALA A 133 -10.27 11.60 -2.69
N GLU A 134 -10.35 10.63 -3.60
CA GLU A 134 -9.33 10.34 -4.60
C GLU A 134 -9.09 11.53 -5.54
N LEU A 135 -10.16 12.12 -6.09
CA LEU A 135 -10.05 13.32 -6.93
C LEU A 135 -9.45 14.49 -6.16
N SER A 136 -9.88 14.70 -4.91
CA SER A 136 -9.36 15.77 -4.04
C SER A 136 -7.89 15.57 -3.68
N ALA A 137 -7.45 14.33 -3.51
CA ALA A 137 -6.08 13.98 -3.16
C ALA A 137 -5.13 14.14 -4.35
N LEU A 138 -5.59 13.84 -5.57
CA LEU A 138 -4.78 13.93 -6.78
C LEU A 138 -4.90 15.28 -7.50
N PHE A 139 -5.97 16.03 -7.25
CA PHE A 139 -6.24 17.35 -7.80
C PHE A 139 -6.64 18.36 -6.71
N PRO A 140 -5.81 18.62 -5.69
CA PRO A 140 -6.10 19.62 -4.67
C PRO A 140 -6.32 21.00 -5.30
N GLY A 141 -7.51 21.59 -5.06
CA GLY A 141 -7.92 22.86 -5.69
C GLY A 141 -7.92 22.80 -7.23
N GLY A 142 -8.16 21.62 -7.81
CA GLY A 142 -8.15 21.38 -9.24
C GLY A 142 -6.77 21.14 -9.87
N LYS A 143 -5.67 21.30 -9.12
CA LYS A 143 -4.30 21.19 -9.66
C LYS A 143 -3.74 19.79 -9.49
N TYR A 144 -3.30 19.17 -10.57
CA TYR A 144 -2.76 17.81 -10.53
C TYR A 144 -1.46 17.70 -9.70
N CYS A 145 -1.43 16.78 -8.75
CA CYS A 145 -0.25 16.45 -7.94
C CYS A 145 0.04 14.93 -7.84
N GLY A 146 -0.59 14.08 -8.65
CA GLY A 146 -0.39 12.62 -8.58
C GLY A 146 1.08 12.17 -8.77
N HIS A 147 1.83 12.91 -9.58
CA HIS A 147 3.25 12.68 -9.83
C HIS A 147 4.14 12.95 -8.59
N THR A 148 3.70 13.82 -7.69
CA THR A 148 4.39 14.19 -6.44
C THR A 148 3.71 13.65 -5.19
N TYR A 149 2.61 12.90 -5.33
CA TYR A 149 1.86 12.33 -4.22
C TYR A 149 2.78 11.49 -3.31
N GLN A 150 2.68 11.72 -2.00
CA GLN A 150 3.49 11.07 -0.98
C GLN A 150 2.66 10.00 -0.27
N LEU A 151 3.13 8.75 -0.32
CA LEU A 151 2.51 7.69 0.46
C LEU A 151 2.93 7.85 1.93
N ALA A 152 2.02 7.55 2.85
CA ALA A 152 2.30 7.69 4.27
C ALA A 152 3.29 6.65 4.79
N LYS A 153 3.45 5.51 4.10
CA LYS A 153 4.36 4.42 4.48
C LYS A 153 5.56 4.42 3.54
N ALA A 154 6.75 4.73 4.07
CA ALA A 154 7.98 4.84 3.28
C ALA A 154 8.31 3.57 2.46
N PRO A 155 8.18 2.33 2.96
CA PRO A 155 8.41 1.13 2.15
C PRO A 155 7.44 1.01 0.97
N ALA A 156 6.15 1.32 1.19
CA ALA A 156 5.15 1.34 0.13
C ALA A 156 5.41 2.47 -0.88
N HIS A 157 5.88 3.63 -0.41
CA HIS A 157 6.29 4.73 -1.26
C HIS A 157 7.42 4.34 -2.21
N SER A 158 8.50 3.77 -1.66
CA SER A 158 9.65 3.29 -2.45
C SER A 158 9.23 2.20 -3.43
N PHE A 159 8.36 1.27 -3.02
CA PHE A 159 7.80 0.25 -3.91
C PHE A 159 7.06 0.87 -5.10
N TRP A 160 6.12 1.80 -4.85
CA TRP A 160 5.36 2.42 -5.92
C TRP A 160 6.26 3.26 -6.83
N ARG A 161 7.16 4.07 -6.28
CA ARG A 161 8.06 4.90 -7.10
C ARG A 161 9.06 4.05 -7.90
N GLY A 162 9.54 2.94 -7.34
CA GLY A 162 10.46 2.02 -8.02
C GLY A 162 9.84 1.29 -9.21
N HIS A 163 8.59 0.84 -9.10
CA HIS A 163 7.93 0.05 -10.17
C HIS A 163 7.01 0.89 -11.07
N CYS A 164 6.38 1.91 -10.50
CA CYS A 164 5.34 2.70 -11.16
C CYS A 164 5.85 4.08 -11.60
N GLY A 165 6.99 4.55 -11.09
CA GLY A 165 7.52 5.89 -11.38
C GLY A 165 6.54 6.99 -10.94
N ALA A 166 6.35 8.00 -11.80
CA ALA A 166 5.47 9.15 -11.56
C ALA A 166 3.98 8.86 -11.79
N ARG A 167 3.61 7.63 -12.14
CA ARG A 167 2.22 7.24 -12.44
C ARG A 167 1.35 7.36 -11.19
N CYS A 168 0.09 7.73 -11.39
CA CYS A 168 -0.92 7.86 -10.34
C CYS A 168 -2.06 6.86 -10.46
N VAL A 169 -2.16 6.12 -11.57
CA VAL A 169 -3.17 5.09 -11.81
C VAL A 169 -2.60 3.97 -12.67
N LEU A 170 -3.01 2.73 -12.38
CA LEU A 170 -2.66 1.52 -13.14
C LEU A 170 -3.91 0.67 -13.38
N THR A 171 -3.88 -0.18 -14.41
CA THR A 171 -4.89 -1.24 -14.53
C THR A 171 -4.73 -2.26 -13.40
N TRP A 172 -5.81 -2.94 -13.00
CA TRP A 172 -5.71 -4.00 -11.98
C TRP A 172 -4.67 -5.07 -12.36
N THR A 173 -4.71 -5.56 -13.60
CA THR A 173 -3.81 -6.63 -14.07
C THR A 173 -2.34 -6.25 -13.96
N GLU A 174 -2.00 -5.02 -14.33
CA GLU A 174 -0.65 -4.49 -14.19
C GLU A 174 -0.25 -4.35 -12.72
N PHE A 175 -1.13 -3.75 -11.90
CA PHE A 175 -0.87 -3.57 -10.47
C PHE A 175 -0.66 -4.90 -9.75
N GLU A 176 -1.48 -5.92 -10.03
CA GLU A 176 -1.38 -7.27 -9.45
C GLU A 176 -0.03 -7.91 -9.79
N THR A 177 0.40 -7.82 -11.06
CA THR A 177 1.70 -8.34 -11.51
C THR A 177 2.85 -7.67 -10.75
N ILE A 178 2.79 -6.35 -10.57
CA ILE A 178 3.80 -5.58 -9.83
C ILE A 178 3.78 -5.94 -8.34
N LEU A 179 2.61 -6.05 -7.72
CA LEU A 179 2.47 -6.42 -6.30
C LEU A 179 3.05 -7.81 -6.03
N CYS A 180 2.82 -8.77 -6.92
CA CYS A 180 3.34 -10.14 -6.81
C CYS A 180 4.86 -10.24 -6.76
N THR A 181 5.61 -9.22 -7.20
CA THR A 181 7.08 -9.20 -7.10
C THR A 181 7.58 -9.15 -5.66
N CYS A 182 6.77 -8.57 -4.74
CA CYS A 182 7.11 -8.37 -3.33
C CYS A 182 6.16 -9.13 -2.40
N HIS A 183 4.89 -9.25 -2.79
CA HIS A 183 3.84 -9.87 -2.02
C HIS A 183 3.08 -10.85 -2.93
N PRO A 184 3.46 -12.14 -2.93
CA PRO A 184 2.80 -13.15 -3.73
C PRO A 184 1.30 -13.19 -3.43
N VAL A 185 0.47 -13.07 -4.48
CA VAL A 185 -0.99 -13.18 -4.39
C VAL A 185 -1.40 -14.56 -4.88
N GLU A 186 -2.18 -15.28 -4.08
CA GLU A 186 -2.79 -16.53 -4.51
C GLU A 186 -3.87 -16.27 -5.57
N SER A 187 -3.78 -16.97 -6.70
CA SER A 187 -4.78 -16.91 -7.77
C SER A 187 -6.18 -17.34 -7.29
N GLY A 188 -7.22 -16.85 -7.96
CA GLY A 188 -8.60 -17.26 -7.71
C GLY A 188 -9.37 -16.33 -6.76
N SER A 189 -10.08 -16.90 -5.79
CA SER A 189 -10.95 -16.13 -4.88
C SER A 189 -10.18 -15.13 -4.02
N THR A 190 -8.96 -15.47 -3.60
CA THR A 190 -8.07 -14.59 -2.83
C THR A 190 -7.70 -13.34 -3.64
N GLY A 191 -7.27 -13.50 -4.89
CA GLY A 191 -7.01 -12.37 -5.79
C GLY A 191 -8.25 -11.48 -6.03
N LEU A 192 -9.44 -12.07 -6.21
CA LEU A 192 -10.69 -11.31 -6.34
C LEU A 192 -11.06 -10.54 -5.06
N ALA A 193 -10.84 -11.13 -3.89
CA ALA A 193 -11.06 -10.48 -2.60
C ALA A 193 -10.07 -9.31 -2.39
N LEU A 194 -8.81 -9.50 -2.77
CA LEU A 194 -7.78 -8.46 -2.70
C LEU A 194 -8.14 -7.29 -3.62
N ARG A 195 -8.52 -7.59 -4.86
CA ARG A 195 -9.03 -6.59 -5.81
C ARG A 195 -10.18 -5.79 -5.23
N SER A 196 -11.16 -6.48 -4.66
CA SER A 196 -12.35 -5.83 -4.09
C SER A 196 -12.03 -4.98 -2.86
N THR A 197 -10.93 -5.28 -2.15
CA THR A 197 -10.48 -4.50 -0.99
C THR A 197 -9.71 -3.25 -1.40
N ILE A 198 -8.82 -3.36 -2.39
CA ILE A 198 -7.98 -2.23 -2.86
C ILE A 198 -8.77 -1.27 -3.73
N ASN A 199 -9.64 -1.79 -4.61
CA ASN A 199 -10.36 -1.00 -5.62
C ASN A 199 -11.59 -0.30 -5.03
N LEU A 200 -11.36 0.64 -4.11
CA LEU A 200 -12.38 1.37 -3.36
C LEU A 200 -13.39 2.07 -4.27
N THR A 201 -12.92 2.61 -5.40
CA THR A 201 -13.76 3.30 -6.38
C THR A 201 -14.49 2.37 -7.34
N CYS A 202 -14.19 1.07 -7.31
CA CYS A 202 -14.75 0.04 -8.21
C CYS A 202 -14.61 0.44 -9.69
N SER A 203 -13.46 1.00 -10.07
CA SER A 203 -13.11 1.48 -11.41
C SER A 203 -12.39 0.42 -12.26
N GLY A 204 -11.93 -0.68 -11.64
CA GLY A 204 -11.06 -1.68 -12.27
C GLY A 204 -9.61 -1.24 -12.43
N HIS A 205 -9.26 -0.06 -11.92
CA HIS A 205 -7.92 0.50 -11.86
C HIS A 205 -7.52 0.74 -10.41
N VAL A 206 -6.22 0.76 -10.12
CA VAL A 206 -5.70 1.09 -8.79
C VAL A 206 -4.97 2.42 -8.87
N SER A 207 -5.44 3.41 -8.11
CA SER A 207 -4.72 4.67 -7.98
C SER A 207 -3.66 4.63 -6.87
N ILE A 208 -2.70 5.55 -6.94
CA ILE A 208 -1.70 5.74 -5.88
C ILE A 208 -2.37 6.10 -4.53
N PHE A 209 -3.55 6.74 -4.58
CA PHE A 209 -4.35 7.06 -3.42
C PHE A 209 -5.01 5.81 -2.81
N GLU A 210 -5.64 4.96 -3.63
CA GLU A 210 -6.20 3.69 -3.16
C GLU A 210 -5.12 2.78 -2.54
N PHE A 211 -3.94 2.76 -3.17
CA PHE A 211 -2.79 2.02 -2.64
C PHE A 211 -2.24 2.59 -1.32
N ASP A 212 -2.21 3.93 -1.18
CA ASP A 212 -1.86 4.56 0.09
C ASP A 212 -2.82 4.14 1.21
N ILE A 213 -4.14 4.20 0.98
CA ILE A 213 -5.13 3.76 1.96
C ILE A 213 -4.90 2.30 2.35
N PHE A 214 -4.76 1.41 1.35
CA PHE A 214 -4.57 -0.02 1.61
C PHE A 214 -3.34 -0.30 2.48
N THR A 215 -2.20 0.28 2.13
CA THR A 215 -0.93 0.07 2.85
C THR A 215 -0.91 0.68 4.24
N ARG A 216 -1.75 1.68 4.50
CA ARG A 216 -1.96 2.24 5.85
C ARG A 216 -2.86 1.38 6.70
N LEU A 217 -3.93 0.83 6.12
CA LEU A 217 -4.87 -0.04 6.82
C LEU A 217 -4.23 -1.37 7.24
N PHE A 218 -3.45 -1.98 6.37
CA PHE A 218 -2.89 -3.32 6.57
C PHE A 218 -1.38 -3.32 6.83
N GLN A 219 -0.86 -2.21 7.34
CA GLN A 219 0.52 -2.09 7.80
C GLN A 219 0.86 -3.15 8.88
N PRO A 220 2.15 -3.52 9.07
CA PRO A 220 3.33 -3.04 8.34
C PRO A 220 3.53 -3.70 6.96
N TRP A 221 4.31 -3.04 6.10
CA TRP A 221 4.58 -3.48 4.71
C TRP A 221 5.09 -4.93 4.60
N PRO A 222 6.06 -5.43 5.38
CA PRO A 222 6.59 -6.78 5.21
C PRO A 222 5.54 -7.89 5.34
N THR A 223 4.47 -7.65 6.11
CA THR A 223 3.38 -8.61 6.32
C THR A 223 2.06 -8.15 5.72
N LEU A 224 2.09 -7.20 4.76
CA LEU A 224 0.92 -6.52 4.21
C LEU A 224 -0.27 -7.45 3.90
N LEU A 225 -0.03 -8.49 3.09
CA LEU A 225 -1.09 -9.43 2.69
C LEU A 225 -1.48 -10.39 3.82
N LYS A 226 -0.55 -10.77 4.70
CA LYS A 226 -0.86 -11.57 5.90
C LYS A 226 -1.80 -10.79 6.83
N ASN A 227 -1.51 -9.50 7.07
CA ASN A 227 -2.33 -8.63 7.88
C ASN A 227 -3.72 -8.44 7.25
N TRP A 228 -3.78 -8.19 5.94
CA TRP A 228 -5.05 -8.10 5.21
C TRP A 228 -5.87 -9.39 5.32
N GLN A 229 -5.25 -10.55 5.12
CA GLN A 229 -5.95 -11.83 5.21
C GLN A 229 -6.49 -12.07 6.62
N LEU A 230 -5.69 -11.81 7.66
CA LEU A 230 -6.11 -12.00 9.05
C LEU A 230 -7.16 -10.99 9.50
N LEU A 231 -7.00 -9.71 9.15
CA LEU A 231 -7.83 -8.62 9.65
C LEU A 231 -9.09 -8.35 8.83
N ALA A 232 -9.09 -8.67 7.53
CA ALA A 232 -10.23 -8.42 6.64
C ALA A 232 -10.88 -9.70 6.09
N VAL A 233 -10.10 -10.69 5.65
CA VAL A 233 -10.67 -11.90 5.06
C VAL A 233 -11.19 -12.85 6.15
N ASN A 234 -10.39 -13.07 7.19
CA ASN A 234 -10.64 -14.10 8.21
C ASN A 234 -11.24 -13.53 9.50
N HIS A 235 -11.17 -12.22 9.74
CA HIS A 235 -11.66 -11.64 10.98
C HIS A 235 -13.19 -11.53 10.99
N PRO A 236 -13.89 -12.18 11.93
CA PRO A 236 -15.35 -12.17 11.98
C PRO A 236 -15.95 -10.80 12.32
N GLY A 237 -15.16 -9.92 12.93
CA GLY A 237 -15.58 -8.54 13.25
C GLY A 237 -15.39 -7.57 12.09
N TYR A 238 -14.70 -7.96 11.03
CA TYR A 238 -14.57 -7.12 9.85
C TYR A 238 -15.82 -7.22 9.00
N VAL A 239 -16.37 -6.06 8.61
CA VAL A 239 -17.48 -6.00 7.68
C VAL A 239 -17.17 -4.92 6.65
N ALA A 240 -17.04 -5.34 5.39
CA ALA A 240 -16.72 -4.43 4.30
C ALA A 240 -17.92 -3.52 3.97
N PHE A 241 -17.62 -2.27 3.61
CA PHE A 241 -18.59 -1.27 3.13
C PHE A 241 -19.78 -1.03 4.07
N LEU A 242 -19.54 -0.88 5.37
CA LEU A 242 -20.53 -0.36 6.30
C LEU A 242 -20.35 1.15 6.54
N THR A 243 -21.48 1.83 6.65
CA THR A 243 -21.58 3.19 7.17
C THR A 243 -21.66 3.20 8.69
N TYR A 244 -21.49 4.38 9.29
CA TYR A 244 -21.59 4.55 10.74
C TYR A 244 -22.94 4.09 11.28
N ASP A 245 -24.03 4.52 10.64
CA ASP A 245 -25.39 4.12 11.02
C ASP A 245 -25.60 2.61 10.91
N GLU A 246 -25.05 1.96 9.88
CA GLU A 246 -25.15 0.50 9.75
C GLU A 246 -24.35 -0.23 10.83
N VAL A 247 -23.20 0.31 11.26
CA VAL A 247 -22.46 -0.21 12.41
C VAL A 247 -23.29 -0.05 13.68
N GLN A 248 -23.87 1.13 13.92
CA GLN A 248 -24.72 1.38 15.08
C GLN A 248 -25.93 0.43 15.11
N ALA A 249 -26.62 0.27 13.98
CA ALA A 249 -27.76 -0.64 13.84
C ALA A 249 -27.35 -2.10 14.09
N ARG A 250 -26.18 -2.53 13.58
CA ARG A 250 -25.66 -3.88 13.81
C ARG A 250 -25.33 -4.12 15.29
N LEU A 251 -24.66 -3.18 15.93
CA LEU A 251 -24.24 -3.29 17.33
C LEU A 251 -25.40 -3.14 18.32
N GLN A 252 -26.53 -2.55 17.90
CA GLN A 252 -27.73 -2.44 18.73
C GLN A 252 -28.21 -3.79 19.26
N ALA A 253 -28.10 -4.86 18.45
CA ALA A 253 -28.45 -6.22 18.87
C ALA A 253 -27.48 -6.82 19.92
N CYS A 254 -26.30 -6.21 20.09
CA CYS A 254 -25.28 -6.62 21.04
C CYS A 254 -25.20 -5.68 22.26
N ARG A 255 -26.15 -4.75 22.42
CA ARG A 255 -26.11 -3.72 23.48
C ARG A 255 -26.05 -4.33 24.89
N ASP A 256 -26.68 -5.48 25.08
CA ASP A 256 -26.73 -6.19 26.36
C ASP A 256 -25.49 -7.09 26.61
N LYS A 257 -24.50 -7.08 25.69
CA LYS A 257 -23.23 -7.81 25.80
C LYS A 257 -22.04 -6.83 25.79
N PRO A 258 -21.71 -6.20 26.94
CA PRO A 258 -20.53 -5.37 27.06
C PRO A 258 -19.25 -6.13 26.67
N GLY A 259 -18.33 -5.47 25.97
CA GLY A 259 -17.10 -6.11 25.47
C GLY A 259 -17.21 -6.64 24.04
N SER A 260 -17.98 -5.99 23.16
CA SER A 260 -18.14 -6.40 21.74
C SER A 260 -16.81 -6.50 20.95
N PHE A 261 -15.71 -5.93 21.45
CA PHE A 261 -14.36 -6.15 20.92
C PHE A 261 -13.75 -7.50 21.33
N LEU A 262 -14.18 -8.08 22.46
CA LEU A 262 -13.90 -9.46 22.86
C LEU A 262 -14.82 -10.46 22.15
N TYR A 263 -15.95 -9.97 21.62
CA TYR A 263 -16.96 -10.76 20.93
C TYR A 263 -17.23 -10.19 19.53
N PRO A 264 -16.26 -10.31 18.60
CA PRO A 264 -16.39 -9.72 17.28
C PRO A 264 -17.66 -10.22 16.61
N ASP A 265 -18.52 -9.27 16.21
CA ASP A 265 -19.85 -9.56 15.67
C ASP A 265 -20.78 -10.36 16.60
N GLY A 266 -20.62 -10.18 17.91
CA GLY A 266 -21.40 -10.90 18.93
C GLY A 266 -21.03 -12.37 19.09
N LYS A 267 -19.97 -12.85 18.41
CA LYS A 267 -19.48 -14.23 18.50
C LYS A 267 -18.68 -14.44 19.78
N ASN A 268 -18.79 -15.63 20.37
CA ASN A 268 -18.11 -15.98 21.63
C ASN A 268 -16.59 -16.26 21.49
N HIS A 269 -16.05 -16.17 20.27
CA HIS A 269 -14.65 -16.44 19.96
C HIS A 269 -14.04 -15.22 19.27
N ASN A 270 -12.93 -14.74 19.83
CA ASN A 270 -12.09 -13.71 19.22
C ASN A 270 -10.84 -14.38 18.64
N PRO A 271 -10.56 -14.25 17.33
CA PRO A 271 -9.34 -14.79 16.76
C PRO A 271 -8.10 -14.22 17.47
N ASP A 272 -7.13 -15.09 17.72
CA ASP A 272 -5.87 -14.65 18.33
C ASP A 272 -5.00 -13.94 17.30
N LEU A 273 -4.85 -12.62 17.46
CA LEU A 273 -4.00 -11.79 16.61
C LEU A 273 -2.56 -11.66 17.16
N THR A 274 -2.19 -12.41 18.20
CA THR A 274 -0.84 -12.36 18.80
C THR A 274 0.24 -12.73 17.79
N GLU A 275 -0.07 -13.51 16.75
CA GLU A 275 0.86 -13.79 15.65
C GLU A 275 1.22 -12.56 14.81
N LEU A 276 0.43 -11.49 14.86
CA LEU A 276 0.77 -10.19 14.27
C LEU A 276 1.75 -9.40 15.16
N CYS A 277 1.74 -9.68 16.47
CA CYS A 277 2.67 -9.10 17.44
C CYS A 277 3.99 -9.90 17.51
N GLN A 278 3.92 -11.21 17.31
CA GLN A 278 5.06 -12.11 17.28
C GLN A 278 5.72 -12.10 15.90
N MET A 279 6.33 -10.97 15.58
CA MET A 279 7.44 -10.94 14.65
C MET A 279 8.65 -10.51 15.44
N GLU A 280 9.45 -11.51 15.82
CA GLU A 280 10.84 -11.31 16.23
C GLU A 280 11.48 -10.31 15.26
N PRO A 281 12.22 -9.30 15.76
CA PRO A 281 13.01 -8.47 14.88
C PRO A 281 13.89 -9.43 14.09
N HIS A 282 13.72 -9.49 12.76
CA HIS A 282 14.68 -10.11 11.86
C HIS A 282 16.06 -9.92 12.47
N GLN A 283 16.78 -11.00 12.78
CA GLN A 283 17.97 -10.94 13.62
C GLN A 283 18.86 -9.80 13.09
N ARG A 284 18.86 -8.66 13.79
CA ARG A 284 19.42 -7.43 13.22
C ARG A 284 20.91 -7.63 13.14
N ILE A 285 21.42 -7.72 11.92
CA ILE A 285 22.84 -7.91 11.70
C ILE A 285 23.47 -6.53 11.81
N HIS A 286 24.11 -6.26 12.95
CA HIS A 286 24.99 -5.11 13.10
C HIS A 286 26.28 -5.37 12.31
N VAL A 287 26.54 -4.50 11.34
CA VAL A 287 27.75 -4.52 10.53
C VAL A 287 28.78 -3.63 11.22
N SER A 288 30.02 -4.10 11.36
CA SER A 288 31.07 -3.27 11.95
C SER A 288 31.50 -2.18 10.97
N GLU A 289 32.03 -1.07 11.50
CA GLU A 289 32.47 0.06 10.67
C GLU A 289 33.60 -0.35 9.72
N GLU A 290 34.47 -1.27 10.15
CA GLU A 290 35.55 -1.82 9.35
C GLU A 290 35.03 -2.65 8.16
N GLN A 291 33.99 -3.45 8.38
CA GLN A 291 33.35 -4.21 7.30
C GLN A 291 32.72 -3.27 6.27
N LEU A 292 32.06 -2.20 6.73
CA LEU A 292 31.43 -1.23 5.85
C LEU A 292 32.45 -0.47 4.99
N LYS A 293 33.58 -0.05 5.58
CA LYS A 293 34.69 0.62 4.87
C LYS A 293 35.29 -0.27 3.78
N LEU A 294 35.44 -1.57 4.02
CA LEU A 294 35.90 -2.52 3.00
C LEU A 294 34.93 -2.60 1.81
N TYR A 295 33.62 -2.64 2.06
CA TYR A 295 32.64 -2.70 0.97
C TYR A 295 32.63 -1.40 0.15
N TRP A 296 32.72 -0.23 0.80
CA TRP A 296 32.82 1.06 0.09
C TRP A 296 34.08 1.18 -0.75
N ALA A 297 35.22 0.66 -0.29
CA ALA A 297 36.46 0.68 -1.06
C ALA A 297 36.39 -0.17 -2.35
N MET A 298 35.41 -1.10 -2.45
CA MET A 298 35.20 -1.97 -3.61
C MET A 298 33.94 -1.60 -4.40
N ASP A 299 33.44 -0.37 -4.28
CA ASP A 299 32.20 0.12 -4.93
C ASP A 299 30.99 -0.83 -4.71
N SER A 300 30.91 -1.40 -3.51
CA SER A 300 29.87 -2.37 -3.12
C SER A 300 29.25 -1.99 -1.78
N THR A 301 28.10 -2.58 -1.43
CA THR A 301 27.48 -2.35 -0.12
C THR A 301 27.27 -3.65 0.65
N PHE A 302 27.25 -3.61 1.98
CA PHE A 302 27.06 -4.82 2.77
C PHE A 302 25.66 -5.42 2.55
N GLU A 303 24.64 -4.61 2.28
CA GLU A 303 23.24 -5.04 2.12
C GLU A 303 23.07 -5.94 0.91
N LEU A 304 23.76 -5.59 -0.19
CA LEU A 304 23.58 -6.28 -1.48
C LEU A 304 24.12 -7.72 -1.44
N CYS A 305 23.30 -8.64 -1.93
CA CYS A 305 23.64 -10.03 -2.17
C CYS A 305 24.84 -10.15 -3.11
N LYS A 306 25.83 -10.96 -2.74
CA LYS A 306 27.07 -11.13 -3.53
C LYS A 306 26.99 -12.14 -4.66
N ILE A 307 25.79 -12.66 -4.91
CA ILE A 307 25.51 -13.53 -6.05
C ILE A 307 24.91 -12.69 -7.18
N CYS A 308 23.80 -11.98 -6.93
CA CYS A 308 23.16 -11.16 -7.96
C CYS A 308 23.58 -9.70 -7.96
N THR A 309 24.13 -9.17 -6.88
CA THR A 309 24.47 -7.73 -6.71
C THR A 309 23.30 -6.74 -6.85
N GLU A 310 22.07 -7.25 -7.02
CA GLU A 310 20.86 -6.45 -7.28
C GLU A 310 19.91 -6.36 -6.09
N ARG A 311 19.89 -7.39 -5.23
CA ARG A 311 18.91 -7.53 -4.13
C ARG A 311 19.59 -7.53 -2.78
N ASP A 312 18.92 -6.99 -1.78
CA ASP A 312 19.39 -7.05 -0.39
C ASP A 312 19.39 -8.49 0.15
N LYS A 313 20.32 -8.78 1.06
CA LYS A 313 20.37 -10.04 1.79
C LYS A 313 19.25 -10.06 2.82
N ASP A 314 18.38 -11.05 2.70
CA ASP A 314 17.22 -11.28 3.56
C ASP A 314 17.24 -12.69 4.18
N VAL A 315 18.22 -13.53 3.83
CA VAL A 315 18.37 -14.90 4.35
C VAL A 315 19.77 -15.17 4.91
N LYS A 316 19.80 -15.83 6.07
CA LYS A 316 20.99 -16.40 6.72
C LYS A 316 20.91 -17.93 6.73
N ILE A 317 21.91 -18.60 6.18
CA ILE A 317 21.99 -20.07 6.13
C ILE A 317 22.50 -20.64 7.46
N LYS A 318 21.89 -21.73 7.95
CA LYS A 318 22.37 -22.50 9.12
C LYS A 318 23.02 -23.82 8.68
N PRO A 319 24.16 -24.22 9.30
CA PRO A 319 24.84 -23.57 10.42
C PRO A 319 25.92 -22.55 10.03
N CYS A 320 26.24 -22.40 8.74
CA CYS A 320 27.43 -21.64 8.31
C CYS A 320 27.33 -20.12 8.49
N GLY A 321 26.13 -19.55 8.59
CA GLY A 321 25.89 -18.13 8.82
C GLY A 321 26.00 -17.22 7.60
N HIS A 322 26.19 -17.77 6.39
CA HIS A 322 26.29 -16.97 5.16
C HIS A 322 24.98 -16.26 4.82
N LEU A 323 25.10 -15.06 4.27
CA LEU A 323 24.01 -14.15 3.97
C LEU A 323 23.85 -13.95 2.45
N LEU A 324 22.62 -14.09 1.96
CA LEU A 324 22.24 -13.88 0.55
C LEU A 324 20.76 -13.52 0.44
N CYS A 325 20.32 -13.14 -0.76
CA CYS A 325 18.89 -12.97 -1.02
C CYS A 325 18.21 -14.33 -1.20
N GLY A 326 16.96 -14.46 -0.74
CA GLY A 326 16.18 -15.69 -0.79
C GLY A 326 15.94 -16.15 -2.22
N SER A 327 15.84 -15.22 -3.18
CA SER A 327 15.74 -15.56 -4.60
C SER A 327 16.98 -16.32 -5.09
N CYS A 328 18.20 -15.86 -4.78
CA CYS A 328 19.42 -16.57 -5.19
C CYS A 328 19.56 -17.93 -4.47
N LEU A 329 19.15 -18.03 -3.20
CA LEU A 329 19.17 -19.30 -2.49
C LEU A 329 18.19 -20.32 -3.10
N ALA A 330 16.97 -19.89 -3.40
CA ALA A 330 15.96 -20.74 -4.01
C ALA A 330 16.39 -21.23 -5.40
N THR A 331 16.97 -20.34 -6.23
CA THR A 331 17.55 -20.72 -7.51
C THR A 331 18.67 -21.74 -7.33
N TRP A 332 19.58 -21.52 -6.37
CA TRP A 332 20.67 -22.46 -6.11
C TRP A 332 20.17 -23.85 -5.73
N GLN A 333 19.26 -23.95 -4.76
CA GLN A 333 18.70 -25.23 -4.28
C GLN A 333 17.87 -25.98 -5.33
N HIS A 334 17.42 -25.30 -6.39
CA HIS A 334 16.69 -25.91 -7.49
C HIS A 334 17.62 -26.59 -8.50
N PHE A 335 18.82 -26.03 -8.73
CA PHE A 335 19.76 -26.53 -9.75
C PHE A 335 20.92 -27.34 -9.17
N GLU A 336 21.39 -27.00 -7.98
CA GLU A 336 22.45 -27.70 -7.27
C GLU A 336 21.96 -28.10 -5.87
N SER A 337 22.59 -29.14 -5.32
CA SER A 337 22.32 -29.77 -4.01
C SER A 337 21.89 -28.84 -2.86
N GLN A 338 21.38 -29.42 -1.76
CA GLN A 338 21.04 -28.73 -0.50
C GLN A 338 22.28 -28.22 0.29
N THR A 339 23.16 -27.48 -0.39
CA THR A 339 24.43 -26.97 0.14
C THR A 339 24.52 -25.45 -0.03
N CYS A 340 25.29 -24.82 0.84
CA CYS A 340 25.51 -23.37 0.84
C CYS A 340 26.29 -22.92 -0.42
N PRO A 341 25.83 -21.90 -1.17
CA PRO A 341 26.53 -21.42 -2.37
C PRO A 341 27.96 -20.94 -2.13
N PHE A 342 28.27 -20.49 -0.92
CA PHE A 342 29.58 -19.90 -0.59
C PHE A 342 30.57 -20.94 -0.07
N CYS A 343 30.14 -21.84 0.83
CA CYS A 343 31.05 -22.77 1.51
C CYS A 343 30.77 -24.24 1.22
N ARG A 344 29.78 -24.55 0.38
CA ARG A 344 29.33 -25.91 0.00
C ARG A 344 28.96 -26.83 1.17
N GLY A 345 28.81 -26.27 2.37
CA GLY A 345 28.35 -27.00 3.55
C GLY A 345 26.86 -27.30 3.47
N GLU A 346 26.44 -28.42 4.05
CA GLU A 346 25.03 -28.84 4.11
C GLU A 346 24.14 -27.77 4.78
N ILE A 347 23.03 -27.44 4.13
CA ILE A 347 22.03 -26.51 4.66
C ILE A 347 21.11 -27.28 5.59
N LYS A 348 21.18 -26.99 6.89
CA LYS A 348 20.29 -27.58 7.91
C LYS A 348 19.07 -26.72 8.21
N GLY A 349 19.06 -25.48 7.71
CA GLY A 349 17.97 -24.53 7.86
C GLY A 349 18.36 -23.15 7.38
N GLN A 350 17.39 -22.25 7.38
CA GLN A 350 17.59 -20.85 7.01
C GLN A 350 16.79 -19.94 7.95
N GLU A 351 17.25 -18.70 8.10
CA GLU A 351 16.65 -17.69 8.98
C GLU A 351 16.48 -16.39 8.21
N ALA A 352 15.29 -15.79 8.30
CA ALA A 352 15.02 -14.48 7.70
C ALA A 352 15.72 -13.39 8.50
N VAL A 353 16.43 -12.50 7.82
CA VAL A 353 17.25 -11.44 8.42
C VAL A 353 17.02 -10.09 7.75
N SER A 354 17.41 -9.01 8.41
CA SER A 354 17.40 -7.66 7.84
C SER A 354 18.66 -6.94 8.27
N ILE A 355 19.32 -6.29 7.31
CA ILE A 355 20.54 -5.52 7.53
C ILE A 355 20.15 -4.07 7.74
N HIS A 356 20.64 -3.45 8.81
CA HIS A 356 20.37 -2.05 9.12
C HIS A 356 21.68 -1.27 9.14
N GLN A 357 21.81 -0.27 8.27
CA GLN A 357 22.89 0.71 8.36
C GLN A 357 22.55 1.78 9.41
N PHE A 358 23.52 2.20 10.20
CA PHE A 358 23.41 3.47 10.93
C PHE A 358 23.46 4.60 9.90
N GLN A 359 22.44 5.47 9.89
CA GLN A 359 22.46 6.66 9.04
C GLN A 359 23.49 7.66 9.58
N GLY A 360 24.62 7.74 8.90
CA GLY A 360 25.64 8.77 9.06
C GLY A 360 26.79 8.48 8.11
N LYS A 361 26.84 9.17 6.96
CA LYS A 361 28.08 9.28 6.19
C LYS A 361 28.99 10.25 6.96
N PRO A 362 30.17 9.85 7.46
CA PRO A 362 31.21 10.83 7.76
C PRO A 362 31.75 11.31 6.42
N GLU A 363 31.74 12.63 6.22
CA GLU A 363 32.30 13.32 5.03
C GLU A 363 33.80 13.03 4.81
N GLU A 364 34.47 12.37 5.77
CA GLU A 364 35.90 12.01 5.74
C GLU A 364 36.23 10.75 4.93
N ALA A 365 35.27 9.88 4.60
CA ALA A 365 35.55 8.64 3.85
C ALA A 365 35.82 8.86 2.35
N THR A 366 35.25 9.92 1.78
CA THR A 366 35.49 10.32 0.37
C THR A 366 36.91 10.83 0.13
N ALA A 367 37.52 11.50 1.12
CA ALA A 367 38.88 12.03 1.02
C ALA A 367 39.95 10.91 1.05
N ALA A 368 39.70 9.82 1.81
CA ALA A 368 40.63 8.68 1.88
C ALA A 368 40.66 7.87 0.57
N ALA A 369 39.53 7.78 -0.14
CA ALA A 369 39.45 7.09 -1.43
C ALA A 369 40.15 7.87 -2.56
N GLU A 370 40.11 9.20 -2.52
CA GLU A 370 40.82 10.06 -3.48
C GLU A 370 42.34 10.08 -3.23
N TYR A 371 42.78 10.01 -1.98
CA TYR A 371 44.21 9.94 -1.65
C TYR A 371 44.87 8.63 -2.12
N LEU A 372 44.16 7.50 -2.02
CA LEU A 372 44.66 6.20 -2.50
C LEU A 372 44.74 6.11 -4.02
N ARG A 373 43.77 6.71 -4.74
CA ARG A 373 43.81 6.81 -6.23
C ARG A 373 44.94 7.67 -6.76
N SER A 374 45.47 8.59 -5.94
CA SER A 374 46.55 9.51 -6.34
C SER A 374 47.95 8.90 -6.20
N SER A 375 48.07 7.74 -5.52
CA SER A 375 49.37 7.11 -5.21
C SER A 375 49.79 5.98 -6.16
N SER A 376 48.94 5.62 -7.13
CA SER A 376 49.16 4.47 -8.01
C SER A 376 49.71 4.79 -9.41
N ASP A 377 50.07 6.05 -9.68
CA ASP A 377 50.68 6.47 -10.95
C ASP A 377 52.18 6.75 -10.77
N GLN A 378 52.98 5.71 -10.49
CA GLN A 378 54.42 5.71 -10.80
C GLN A 378 55.05 4.31 -10.74
N GLU A 379 55.53 3.92 -11.93
CA GLU A 379 56.67 3.07 -12.27
C GLU A 379 56.56 1.54 -12.26
N ASP A 380 56.77 1.05 -13.49
CA ASP A 380 57.05 -0.29 -14.00
C ASP A 380 58.12 -1.09 -13.23
N GLY A 381 57.93 -2.41 -13.18
CA GLY A 381 58.95 -3.38 -12.78
C GLY A 381 58.43 -4.81 -12.84
N GLU A 382 58.82 -5.53 -13.89
CA GLU A 382 58.57 -6.97 -14.08
C GLU A 382 59.34 -7.80 -13.01
N GLU A 383 58.70 -8.76 -12.33
CA GLU A 383 59.23 -10.14 -12.14
C GLU A 383 58.31 -11.09 -11.33
N GLU A 384 58.22 -12.31 -11.88
CA GLU A 384 57.95 -13.66 -11.36
C GLU A 384 56.68 -14.08 -10.58
N LEU A 385 56.16 -15.22 -11.04
CA LEU A 385 55.07 -16.03 -10.50
C LEU A 385 55.36 -16.53 -9.07
N GLY A 386 54.42 -16.27 -8.16
CA GLY A 386 54.25 -16.99 -6.90
C GLY A 386 52.78 -17.27 -6.63
N GLN A 387 52.41 -18.54 -6.50
CA GLN A 387 51.05 -19.02 -6.22
C GLN A 387 50.48 -18.45 -4.91
N VAL A 388 49.30 -17.81 -4.96
CA VAL A 388 48.55 -17.40 -3.77
C VAL A 388 47.25 -18.20 -3.70
N ALA A 389 47.12 -19.00 -2.65
CA ALA A 389 45.92 -19.73 -2.28
C ALA A 389 44.79 -18.75 -1.89
N SER A 390 43.57 -19.04 -2.36
CA SER A 390 42.33 -18.34 -2.04
C SER A 390 42.10 -18.26 -0.52
N SER A 391 42.24 -17.07 0.06
CA SER A 391 41.93 -16.82 1.46
C SER A 391 40.44 -16.51 1.64
N ALA A 392 39.75 -17.35 2.41
CA ALA A 392 38.35 -17.16 2.80
C ALA A 392 38.16 -15.94 3.75
N PRO A 393 36.98 -15.29 3.74
CA PRO A 393 36.66 -14.22 4.70
C PRO A 393 36.45 -14.76 6.13
N PRO A 394 36.69 -13.94 7.17
CA PRO A 394 36.73 -14.41 8.56
C PRO A 394 35.34 -14.78 9.11
N ARG A 395 35.31 -15.81 9.98
CA ARG A 395 34.11 -16.28 10.68
C ARG A 395 33.68 -15.32 11.79
N LEU A 396 32.38 -15.04 11.87
CA LEU A 396 31.76 -14.30 12.98
C LEU A 396 31.63 -15.19 14.23
N ASN A 397 32.17 -14.74 15.35
CA ASN A 397 31.99 -15.36 16.66
C ASN A 397 31.01 -14.49 17.48
N VAL A 398 29.85 -15.04 17.86
CA VAL A 398 28.84 -14.33 18.66
C VAL A 398 28.65 -15.08 19.98
N SER A 399 28.98 -14.45 21.11
CA SER A 399 28.69 -14.96 22.45
C SER A 399 27.39 -14.36 23.00
N PRO A 400 26.53 -15.14 23.70
CA PRO A 400 25.30 -14.60 24.28
C PRO A 400 25.55 -14.00 25.67
N ALA A 401 25.19 -12.73 25.87
CA ALA A 401 25.13 -12.11 27.19
C ALA A 401 23.82 -12.49 27.91
N LYS A 402 23.91 -13.20 29.03
CA LYS A 402 22.76 -13.49 29.92
C LYS A 402 22.58 -12.35 30.92
N GLY A 403 21.67 -11.43 30.64
CA GLY A 403 21.19 -10.42 31.59
C GLY A 403 19.93 -10.92 32.32
N ARG A 404 20.03 -11.14 33.64
CA ARG A 404 18.92 -11.58 34.50
C ARG A 404 18.28 -10.35 35.15
N LEU A 405 17.15 -9.87 34.64
CA LEU A 405 16.37 -8.82 35.28
C LEU A 405 15.28 -9.43 36.17
N LYS A 406 15.41 -9.24 37.49
CA LYS A 406 14.36 -9.51 38.48
C LYS A 406 13.34 -8.38 38.44
N MET A 407 12.09 -8.66 38.05
CA MET A 407 10.96 -7.77 38.30
C MET A 407 10.53 -7.90 39.77
N LYS A 408 10.61 -6.81 40.53
CA LYS A 408 9.89 -6.63 41.79
C LYS A 408 8.46 -6.19 41.47
N LEU A 409 7.49 -6.91 42.03
CA LEU A 409 6.08 -6.53 42.04
C LEU A 409 5.91 -5.30 42.94
N LEU A 410 5.43 -4.18 42.39
CA LEU A 410 4.81 -3.10 43.14
C LEU A 410 3.34 -3.04 42.72
N LYS A 411 2.47 -3.43 43.65
CA LYS A 411 1.03 -3.19 43.59
C LYS A 411 0.79 -1.72 43.90
N GLU A 412 0.07 -1.02 43.03
CA GLU A 412 -0.68 0.16 43.46
C GLU A 412 -1.95 0.32 42.62
N ASN A 413 -3.06 0.50 43.35
CA ASN A 413 -4.44 0.62 42.88
C ASN A 413 -4.74 2.07 42.49
N THR A 414 -5.20 2.34 41.27
CA THR A 414 -6.23 3.36 40.94
C THR A 414 -6.60 3.30 39.43
N PRO A 415 -7.83 3.70 39.03
CA PRO A 415 -8.43 3.27 37.78
C PRO A 415 -7.99 4.13 36.60
N LEU A 416 -7.26 3.54 35.64
CA LEU A 416 -7.07 4.14 34.33
C LEU A 416 -8.23 3.75 33.42
N ALA A 417 -8.90 4.77 32.86
CA ALA A 417 -9.83 4.62 31.76
C ALA A 417 -9.19 3.82 30.63
N ALA A 418 -9.83 2.72 30.23
CA ALA A 418 -9.35 1.87 29.16
C ALA A 418 -9.50 2.57 27.80
N PRO A 419 -8.50 2.48 26.90
CA PRO A 419 -8.62 2.98 25.55
C PRO A 419 -9.60 2.10 24.77
N VAL A 420 -10.60 2.74 24.16
CA VAL A 420 -11.52 2.10 23.20
C VAL A 420 -10.68 1.60 22.03
N GLY A 421 -10.69 0.29 21.80
CA GLY A 421 -10.01 -0.35 20.67
C GLY A 421 -10.50 0.20 19.32
N PRO A 422 -9.70 0.08 18.25
CA PRO A 422 -9.99 0.72 16.98
C PRO A 422 -11.21 0.06 16.33
N VAL A 423 -12.36 0.74 16.42
CA VAL A 423 -13.38 0.63 15.37
C VAL A 423 -12.71 1.19 14.12
N ILE A 424 -12.45 0.34 13.12
CA ILE A 424 -12.02 0.79 11.79
C ILE A 424 -13.22 1.47 11.13
N ALA A 425 -13.56 2.65 11.65
CA ALA A 425 -14.34 3.66 10.97
C ALA A 425 -13.33 4.47 10.17
N ALA A 426 -13.37 4.35 8.84
CA ALA A 426 -12.70 5.27 7.92
C ALA A 426 -13.38 6.66 7.95
N GLN A 427 -13.53 7.23 9.15
CA GLN A 427 -14.23 8.49 9.44
C GLN A 427 -13.29 9.67 9.70
N ALA A 428 -11.98 9.49 9.58
CA ALA A 428 -11.01 10.58 9.69
C ALA A 428 -10.14 10.71 8.43
N TRP A 429 -10.76 10.74 7.25
CA TRP A 429 -10.14 11.21 5.99
C TRP A 429 -11.18 11.92 5.13
#